data_AF-A0A9P8UQ93-F1
#
_entry.id   AF-A0A9P8UQ93-F1
#
_cell.length_a   1.000
_cell.length_b   1.000
_cell.length_c   1.000
_cell.angle_alpha   90.00
_cell.angle_beta   90.00
_cell.angle_gamma   90.00
#
_symmetry.space_group_name_H-M   'P 1'
#
loop_
_entity.id
_entity.type
_entity.pdbx_description
1 polymer ?
#
loop_
_entity_poly.entity_id
_entity_poly.type
_entity_poly.pdbx_seq_one_letter_code
_entity_poly.pdbx_strand_id
1 'polypeptide(L)'
;MAPTVDPAILEALQLDPAASKISSHGGSGFASTFKISSTVDGKDMNYFVKTGSGADSEIMFKGEHASLNAIHDSVPNFCPKSYAHGAMKESTGKFFMVTDFLELGSLAQGGSGDSLAKKLAKLHTTKAPTPDGFDKPMFGFPVTTCCGATPQDNSWKESWADFYANNRLRSILKAGIKSNGSDAELSDAVEKTAGQVVPRLLGDDCLKGIIPVVIHGDLWSGNHGHGRIAGRGGSEDVVYDPSSVYGHSEYELGIMRMFGGFGGAFWQEYESLVPKAEPKAEYEDRVALYELYHHLNHWAMFGGGYKSGAMNIMKKLISKYG
;
A
#
# COMPACT_ATOMS: atom_id res chain seq x y z
N MET A 1 -4.12 33.72 -13.11
CA MET A 1 -3.93 32.78 -14.24
C MET A 1 -4.46 31.43 -13.81
N ALA A 2 -5.16 30.71 -14.69
CA ALA A 2 -5.44 29.30 -14.42
C ALA A 2 -4.10 28.57 -14.25
N PRO A 3 -3.99 27.58 -13.34
CA PRO A 3 -2.76 26.81 -13.22
C PRO A 3 -2.43 26.18 -14.58
N THR A 4 -1.19 26.37 -15.03
CA THR A 4 -0.64 25.70 -16.21
C THR A 4 -0.14 24.31 -15.81
N VAL A 5 -0.22 23.35 -16.73
CA VAL A 5 0.37 22.02 -16.49
C VAL A 5 1.89 22.17 -16.49
N ASP A 6 2.57 21.62 -15.47
CA ASP A 6 4.03 21.67 -15.41
C ASP A 6 4.65 20.95 -16.62
N PRO A 7 5.67 21.53 -17.30
CA PRO A 7 6.29 20.93 -18.47
C PRO A 7 6.87 19.52 -18.25
N ALA A 8 7.25 19.16 -17.01
CA ALA A 8 7.72 17.81 -16.70
C ALA A 8 6.60 16.76 -16.85
N ILE A 9 5.36 17.12 -16.47
CA ILE A 9 4.20 16.24 -16.60
C ILE A 9 3.79 16.11 -18.07
N LEU A 10 3.80 17.22 -18.81
CA LEU A 10 3.49 17.24 -20.24
C LEU A 10 4.47 16.37 -21.03
N GLU A 11 5.77 16.49 -20.75
CA GLU A 11 6.81 15.67 -21.39
C GLU A 11 6.64 14.18 -21.04
N ALA A 12 6.43 13.86 -19.77
CA ALA A 12 6.28 12.48 -19.31
C ALA A 12 5.07 11.76 -19.95
N LEU A 13 3.98 12.49 -20.17
CA LEU A 13 2.76 11.96 -20.82
C LEU A 13 2.70 12.21 -22.33
N GLN A 14 3.68 12.92 -22.90
CA GLN A 14 3.69 13.36 -24.31
C GLN A 14 2.43 14.15 -24.71
N LEU A 15 1.95 15.04 -23.83
CA LEU A 15 0.74 15.83 -24.06
C LEU A 15 1.04 17.17 -24.75
N ASP A 16 0.15 17.58 -25.64
CA ASP A 16 0.15 18.94 -26.20
C ASP A 16 -0.23 19.96 -25.11
N PRO A 17 0.64 20.95 -24.79
CA PRO A 17 0.32 22.00 -23.82
C PRO A 17 -0.94 22.78 -24.19
N ALA A 18 -1.22 23.01 -25.49
CA ALA A 18 -2.37 23.79 -25.95
C ALA A 18 -3.69 23.03 -25.79
N ALA A 19 -3.65 21.69 -25.80
CA ALA A 19 -4.80 20.81 -25.61
C ALA A 19 -5.02 20.41 -24.15
N SER A 20 -4.11 20.77 -23.24
CA SER A 20 -4.09 20.25 -21.86
C SER A 20 -4.54 21.29 -20.84
N LYS A 21 -5.41 20.88 -19.92
CA LYS A 21 -5.92 21.72 -18.83
C LYS A 21 -5.77 21.00 -17.50
N ILE A 22 -5.40 21.73 -16.45
CA ILE A 22 -5.31 21.23 -15.07
C ILE A 22 -6.28 21.97 -14.16
N SER A 23 -6.91 21.24 -13.25
CA SER A 23 -7.81 21.77 -12.22
C SER A 23 -7.62 21.01 -10.91
N SER A 24 -7.72 21.70 -9.78
CA SER A 24 -7.72 21.05 -8.45
C SER A 24 -8.82 20.00 -8.37
N HIS A 25 -8.53 18.86 -7.73
CA HIS A 25 -9.48 17.76 -7.62
C HIS A 25 -9.28 16.98 -6.32
N GLY A 26 -10.28 16.98 -5.44
CA GLY A 26 -10.22 16.27 -4.16
C GLY A 26 -9.21 16.88 -3.18
N GLY A 27 -8.75 16.07 -2.22
CA GLY A 27 -7.71 16.46 -1.26
C GLY A 27 -7.01 15.24 -0.66
N SER A 28 -5.77 15.42 -0.26
CA SER A 28 -4.97 14.43 0.49
C SER A 28 -4.31 15.12 1.67
N GLY A 29 -4.11 14.39 2.78
CA GLY A 29 -3.39 14.91 3.95
C GLY A 29 -1.90 15.18 3.67
N PHE A 30 -1.34 14.62 2.59
CA PHE A 30 0.10 14.65 2.30
C PHE A 30 0.45 15.27 0.94
N ALA A 31 -0.55 15.52 0.07
CA ALA A 31 -0.33 16.02 -1.28
C ALA A 31 -1.45 16.95 -1.75
N SER A 32 -1.12 17.83 -2.69
CA SER A 32 -2.12 18.54 -3.50
C SER A 32 -2.51 17.70 -4.70
N THR A 33 -3.80 17.63 -5.01
CA THR A 33 -4.35 16.71 -6.01
C THR A 33 -5.06 17.46 -7.13
N PHE A 34 -4.87 16.99 -8.35
CA PHE A 34 -5.35 17.64 -9.56
C PHE A 34 -5.86 16.63 -10.59
N LYS A 35 -6.76 17.10 -11.45
CA LYS A 35 -7.15 16.42 -12.68
C LYS A 35 -6.50 17.15 -13.85
N ILE A 36 -5.86 16.40 -14.75
CA ILE A 36 -5.50 16.88 -16.09
C ILE A 36 -6.49 16.30 -17.09
N SER A 37 -7.02 17.14 -17.96
CA SER A 37 -7.81 16.74 -19.13
C SER A 37 -7.06 17.16 -20.39
N SER A 38 -6.90 16.24 -21.33
CA SER A 38 -6.20 16.47 -22.61
C SER A 38 -6.85 15.67 -23.74
N THR A 39 -6.47 15.96 -24.98
CA THR A 39 -6.88 15.18 -26.15
C THR A 39 -5.65 14.53 -26.78
N VAL A 40 -5.63 13.19 -26.81
CA VAL A 40 -4.54 12.39 -27.38
C VAL A 40 -5.12 11.56 -28.52
N ASP A 41 -4.56 11.70 -29.73
CA ASP A 41 -5.06 11.03 -30.95
C ASP A 41 -6.57 11.20 -31.19
N GLY A 42 -7.10 12.40 -30.89
CA GLY A 42 -8.52 12.73 -31.04
C GLY A 42 -9.44 12.12 -29.96
N LYS A 43 -8.89 11.54 -28.89
CA LYS A 43 -9.65 11.01 -27.75
C LYS A 43 -9.41 11.83 -26.51
N ASP A 44 -10.49 12.08 -25.77
CA ASP A 44 -10.40 12.73 -24.47
C ASP A 44 -9.77 11.79 -23.44
N MET A 45 -8.72 12.27 -22.79
CA MET A 45 -7.96 11.56 -21.78
C MET A 45 -7.95 12.36 -20.48
N ASN A 46 -8.11 11.66 -19.36
CA ASN A 46 -8.07 12.24 -18.04
C ASN A 46 -6.99 11.55 -17.21
N TYR A 47 -6.18 12.36 -16.52
CA TYR A 47 -5.14 11.90 -15.61
C TYR A 47 -5.33 12.49 -14.22
N PHE A 48 -4.91 11.74 -13.21
CA PHE A 48 -4.85 12.22 -11.84
C PHE A 48 -3.40 12.54 -11.48
N VAL A 49 -3.20 13.69 -10.83
CA VAL A 49 -1.86 14.16 -10.45
C VAL A 49 -1.83 14.44 -8.95
N LYS A 50 -0.81 13.90 -8.28
CA LYS A 50 -0.41 14.32 -6.94
C LYS A 50 0.84 15.20 -7.05
N THR A 51 0.90 16.27 -6.27
CA THR A 51 2.11 17.10 -6.12
C THR A 51 2.41 17.35 -4.65
N GLY A 52 3.69 17.48 -4.31
CA GLY A 52 4.17 17.69 -2.95
C GLY A 52 5.52 18.39 -2.94
N SER A 53 5.97 18.85 -1.77
CA SER A 53 7.23 19.57 -1.59
C SER A 53 8.21 18.77 -0.72
N GLY A 54 9.51 18.92 -1.00
CA GLY A 54 10.58 18.31 -0.21
C GLY A 54 10.83 16.83 -0.53
N ALA A 55 11.95 16.32 0.01
CA ALA A 55 12.45 14.97 -0.29
C ALA A 55 11.46 13.86 0.11
N ASP A 56 10.66 14.06 1.16
CA ASP A 56 9.66 13.08 1.60
C ASP A 56 8.58 12.86 0.52
N SER A 57 8.22 13.92 -0.22
CA SER A 57 7.27 13.81 -1.35
C SER A 57 7.86 13.01 -2.51
N GLU A 58 9.16 13.17 -2.78
CA GLU A 58 9.86 12.38 -3.81
C GLU A 58 9.82 10.88 -3.48
N ILE A 59 10.13 10.53 -2.23
CA ILE A 59 10.11 9.15 -1.74
C ILE A 59 8.68 8.59 -1.85
N MET A 60 7.68 9.33 -1.37
CA MET A 60 6.28 8.92 -1.40
C MET A 60 5.79 8.64 -2.83
N PHE A 61 6.01 9.57 -3.76
CA PHE A 61 5.55 9.42 -5.14
C PHE A 61 6.30 8.33 -5.91
N LYS A 62 7.59 8.13 -5.65
CA LYS A 62 8.34 7.00 -6.20
C LYS A 62 7.80 5.66 -5.69
N GLY A 63 7.53 5.57 -4.40
CA GLY A 63 6.98 4.37 -3.75
C GLY A 63 5.58 4.03 -4.26
N GLU A 64 4.68 5.02 -4.31
CA GLU A 64 3.32 4.84 -4.80
C GLU A 64 3.29 4.49 -6.30
N HIS A 65 4.15 5.12 -7.11
CA HIS A 65 4.30 4.77 -8.54
C HIS A 65 4.67 3.29 -8.74
N ALA A 66 5.69 2.82 -8.03
CA ALA A 66 6.13 1.42 -8.10
C ALA A 66 5.05 0.46 -7.57
N SER A 67 4.35 0.85 -6.51
CA SER A 67 3.28 0.06 -5.89
C SER A 67 2.08 -0.13 -6.83
N LEU A 68 1.58 0.96 -7.42
CA LEU A 68 0.48 0.92 -8.39
C LEU A 68 0.83 0.06 -9.59
N ASN A 69 2.04 0.18 -10.13
CA ASN A 69 2.45 -0.63 -11.28
C ASN A 69 2.61 -2.12 -10.92
N ALA A 70 3.12 -2.46 -9.73
CA ALA A 70 3.19 -3.85 -9.27
C ALA A 70 1.79 -4.50 -9.13
N ILE A 71 0.80 -3.75 -8.64
CA ILE A 71 -0.58 -4.21 -8.55
C ILE A 71 -1.19 -4.33 -9.95
N HIS A 72 -1.05 -3.31 -10.79
CA HIS A 72 -1.59 -3.28 -12.15
C HIS A 72 -1.04 -4.42 -13.00
N ASP A 73 0.25 -4.72 -12.91
CA ASP A 73 0.90 -5.79 -13.66
C ASP A 73 0.45 -7.19 -13.21
N SER A 74 0.10 -7.34 -11.93
CA SER A 74 -0.43 -8.59 -11.36
C SER A 74 -1.92 -8.78 -11.67
N VAL A 75 -2.71 -7.71 -11.52
CA VAL A 75 -4.16 -7.69 -11.73
C VAL A 75 -4.53 -6.43 -12.51
N PRO A 76 -4.57 -6.51 -13.86
CA PRO A 76 -4.99 -5.39 -14.68
C PRO A 76 -6.39 -4.88 -14.29
N ASN A 77 -6.56 -3.57 -14.32
CA ASN A 77 -7.78 -2.86 -13.89
C ASN A 77 -8.16 -3.02 -12.40
N PHE A 78 -7.25 -3.46 -11.53
CA PHE A 78 -7.50 -3.43 -10.08
C PHE A 78 -7.15 -2.08 -9.45
N CYS A 79 -6.18 -1.36 -10.02
CA CYS A 79 -5.77 -0.03 -9.59
C CYS A 79 -5.49 0.85 -10.82
N PRO A 80 -5.40 2.18 -10.68
CA PRO A 80 -4.98 3.05 -11.78
C PRO A 80 -3.53 2.73 -12.17
N LYS A 81 -3.23 2.77 -13.48
CA LYS A 81 -1.85 2.67 -13.93
C LYS A 81 -1.10 3.94 -13.57
N SER A 82 0.12 3.82 -13.05
CA SER A 82 0.99 4.97 -12.81
C SER A 82 1.92 5.19 -14.01
N TYR A 83 1.87 6.39 -14.59
CA TYR A 83 2.62 6.71 -15.80
C TYR A 83 4.01 7.26 -15.49
N ALA A 84 4.10 8.18 -14.54
CA ALA A 84 5.37 8.82 -14.20
C ALA A 84 5.35 9.45 -12.81
N HIS A 85 6.54 9.67 -12.28
CA HIS A 85 6.81 10.53 -11.14
C HIS A 85 8.12 11.30 -11.39
N GLY A 86 8.33 12.42 -10.70
CA GLY A 86 9.57 13.18 -10.86
C GLY A 86 9.54 14.57 -10.24
N ALA A 87 10.64 15.31 -10.41
CA ALA A 87 10.71 16.71 -10.02
C ALA A 87 9.93 17.59 -11.00
N MET A 88 9.25 18.61 -10.47
CA MET A 88 8.58 19.64 -11.27
C MET A 88 9.61 20.61 -11.87
N LYS A 89 9.40 21.06 -13.11
CA LYS A 89 10.32 21.99 -13.79
C LYS A 89 10.14 23.44 -13.36
N GLU A 90 8.90 23.86 -13.12
CA GLU A 90 8.59 25.26 -12.78
C GLU A 90 8.56 25.52 -11.26
N SER A 91 8.74 24.48 -10.46
CA SER A 91 8.70 24.58 -8.99
C SER A 91 9.82 23.76 -8.37
N THR A 92 10.98 24.40 -8.18
CA THR A 92 12.15 23.79 -7.51
C THR A 92 11.78 23.22 -6.15
N GLY A 93 12.16 21.96 -5.91
CA GLY A 93 11.89 21.26 -4.65
C GLY A 93 10.45 20.71 -4.54
N LYS A 94 9.66 20.77 -5.62
CA LYS A 94 8.39 20.05 -5.72
C LYS A 94 8.49 18.84 -6.63
N PHE A 95 7.68 17.84 -6.31
CA PHE A 95 7.62 16.56 -7.00
C PHE A 95 6.19 16.25 -7.41
N PHE A 96 6.03 15.37 -8.40
CA PHE A 96 4.74 14.90 -8.86
C PHE A 96 4.70 13.38 -9.02
N MET A 97 3.49 12.83 -9.01
CA MET A 97 3.13 11.54 -9.60
C MET A 97 1.90 11.73 -10.48
N VAL A 98 1.83 11.02 -11.59
CA VAL A 98 0.69 11.04 -12.50
C VAL A 98 0.21 9.63 -12.86
N THR A 99 -1.10 9.41 -12.75
CA THR A 99 -1.76 8.12 -12.96
C THR A 99 -2.96 8.27 -13.88
N ASP A 100 -3.58 7.13 -14.24
CA ASP A 100 -4.95 7.15 -14.76
C ASP A 100 -5.87 7.92 -13.81
N PHE A 101 -6.85 8.63 -14.37
CA PHE A 101 -7.92 9.22 -13.58
C PHE A 101 -8.98 8.16 -13.23
N LEU A 102 -9.35 8.07 -11.96
CA LEU A 102 -10.44 7.22 -11.49
C LEU A 102 -11.75 8.01 -11.42
N GLU A 103 -12.73 7.62 -12.22
CA GLU A 103 -14.10 8.11 -12.18
C GLU A 103 -14.90 7.32 -11.14
N LEU A 104 -14.64 7.60 -9.86
CA LEU A 104 -15.36 6.98 -8.74
C LEU A 104 -16.87 7.28 -8.83
N GLY A 105 -17.69 6.27 -8.52
CA GLY A 105 -19.14 6.34 -8.61
C GLY A 105 -19.70 6.25 -10.05
N SER A 106 -18.86 6.06 -11.07
CA SER A 106 -19.30 5.81 -12.43
C SER A 106 -20.19 4.55 -12.50
N LEU A 107 -21.20 4.56 -13.37
CA LEU A 107 -22.09 3.42 -13.65
C LEU A 107 -21.90 2.87 -15.06
N ALA A 108 -20.71 3.09 -15.63
CA ALA A 108 -20.37 2.66 -16.98
C ALA A 108 -20.49 1.13 -17.10
N GLN A 109 -21.14 0.69 -18.19
CA GLN A 109 -21.31 -0.74 -18.46
C GLN A 109 -20.05 -1.35 -19.07
N GLY A 110 -19.92 -2.67 -18.96
CA GLY A 110 -18.82 -3.42 -19.58
C GLY A 110 -17.53 -3.52 -18.75
N GLY A 111 -17.64 -3.41 -17.41
CA GLY A 111 -16.57 -3.84 -16.52
C GLY A 111 -16.44 -5.37 -16.47
N SER A 112 -15.34 -5.88 -15.95
CA SER A 112 -15.09 -7.33 -15.81
C SER A 112 -16.16 -8.08 -15.00
N GLY A 113 -16.83 -7.39 -14.06
CA GLY A 113 -17.78 -7.99 -13.12
C GLY A 113 -17.11 -8.77 -11.99
N ASP A 114 -15.77 -8.77 -11.93
CA ASP A 114 -15.03 -9.38 -10.82
C ASP A 114 -15.18 -8.54 -9.55
N SER A 115 -15.51 -9.21 -8.44
CA SER A 115 -15.62 -8.57 -7.13
C SER A 115 -14.25 -8.13 -6.60
N LEU A 116 -14.27 -7.20 -5.64
CA LEU A 116 -13.10 -6.82 -4.86
C LEU A 116 -12.37 -8.04 -4.25
N ALA A 117 -13.12 -9.00 -3.70
CA ALA A 117 -12.56 -10.20 -3.08
C ALA A 117 -11.82 -11.07 -4.11
N LYS A 118 -12.41 -11.26 -5.28
CA LYS A 118 -11.80 -12.04 -6.37
C LYS A 118 -10.53 -11.38 -6.91
N LYS A 119 -10.54 -10.06 -7.10
CA LYS A 119 -9.35 -9.32 -7.54
C LYS A 119 -8.23 -9.35 -6.50
N LEU A 120 -8.55 -9.14 -5.22
CA LEU A 120 -7.57 -9.23 -4.14
C LEU A 120 -7.02 -10.65 -3.99
N ALA A 121 -7.88 -11.67 -4.09
CA ALA A 121 -7.44 -13.06 -4.06
C ALA A 121 -6.49 -13.37 -5.22
N LYS A 122 -6.76 -12.86 -6.43
CA LYS A 122 -5.84 -12.99 -7.57
C LYS A 122 -4.50 -12.32 -7.29
N LEU A 123 -4.50 -11.13 -6.69
CA LEU A 123 -3.27 -10.45 -6.28
C LEU A 123 -2.47 -11.31 -5.29
N HIS A 124 -3.14 -11.82 -4.25
CA HIS A 124 -2.53 -12.60 -3.18
C HIS A 124 -2.19 -14.06 -3.51
N THR A 125 -2.55 -14.53 -4.70
CA THR A 125 -2.19 -15.86 -5.23
C THR A 125 -1.22 -15.78 -6.41
N THR A 126 -0.94 -14.57 -6.90
CA THR A 126 0.05 -14.32 -7.95
C THR A 126 1.41 -14.07 -7.29
N LYS A 127 2.40 -14.91 -7.62
CA LYS A 127 3.76 -14.78 -7.08
C LYS A 127 4.36 -13.44 -7.49
N ALA A 128 5.00 -12.74 -6.55
CA ALA A 128 5.78 -11.56 -6.86
C ALA A 128 6.99 -11.94 -7.74
N PRO A 129 7.46 -11.03 -8.61
CA PRO A 129 8.66 -11.28 -9.41
C PRO A 129 9.88 -11.46 -8.50
N THR A 130 10.81 -12.32 -8.94
CA THR A 130 12.14 -12.38 -8.32
C THR A 130 12.87 -11.06 -8.61
N PRO A 131 13.36 -10.35 -7.57
CA PRO A 131 14.00 -9.06 -7.78
C PRO A 131 15.36 -9.20 -8.48
N ASP A 132 15.74 -8.15 -9.20
CA ASP A 132 17.03 -8.08 -9.88
C ASP A 132 18.19 -8.32 -8.91
N GLY A 133 19.14 -9.16 -9.34
CA GLY A 133 20.30 -9.54 -8.54
C GLY A 133 20.08 -10.74 -7.60
N PHE A 134 18.88 -11.32 -7.57
CA PHE A 134 18.57 -12.54 -6.82
C PHE A 134 18.15 -13.67 -7.78
N ASP A 135 18.37 -14.91 -7.36
CA ASP A 135 18.03 -16.14 -8.08
C ASP A 135 16.79 -16.85 -7.49
N LYS A 136 16.18 -16.25 -6.46
CA LYS A 136 15.04 -16.78 -5.71
C LYS A 136 14.10 -15.66 -5.25
N PRO A 137 12.83 -15.98 -4.94
CA PRO A 137 11.90 -15.01 -4.38
C PRO A 137 12.42 -14.40 -3.07
N MET A 138 12.17 -13.10 -2.88
CA MET A 138 12.60 -12.34 -1.70
C MET A 138 11.43 -11.53 -1.12
N PHE A 139 11.45 -11.31 0.19
CA PHE A 139 10.55 -10.38 0.87
C PHE A 139 11.16 -8.97 0.91
N GLY A 140 10.33 -7.96 0.67
CA GLY A 140 10.79 -6.57 0.53
C GLY A 140 10.09 -5.88 -0.63
N PHE A 141 10.70 -4.84 -1.17
CA PHE A 141 10.17 -4.14 -2.35
C PHE A 141 11.30 -3.41 -3.08
N PRO A 142 11.23 -3.20 -4.40
CA PRO A 142 12.32 -2.56 -5.16
C PRO A 142 12.67 -1.13 -4.71
N VAL A 143 11.73 -0.44 -4.05
CA VAL A 143 11.89 0.92 -3.56
C VAL A 143 11.28 1.06 -2.17
N THR A 144 11.70 2.10 -1.44
CA THR A 144 10.98 2.56 -0.24
C THR A 144 9.56 2.96 -0.61
N THR A 145 8.58 2.39 0.09
CA THR A 145 7.17 2.81 0.05
C THR A 145 6.82 3.57 1.32
N CYS A 146 5.67 4.22 1.36
CA CYS A 146 5.19 4.92 2.55
C CYS A 146 3.80 4.41 2.93
N CYS A 147 3.59 4.08 4.21
CA CYS A 147 2.26 3.80 4.77
C CYS A 147 1.81 5.07 5.51
N GLY A 148 0.94 5.86 4.87
CA GLY A 148 0.75 7.26 5.22
C GLY A 148 2.02 8.08 4.99
N ALA A 149 2.42 8.89 5.97
CA ALA A 149 3.66 9.68 5.90
C ALA A 149 4.92 8.89 6.27
N THR A 150 4.80 7.63 6.71
CA THR A 150 5.93 6.89 7.27
C THR A 150 6.64 6.05 6.20
N PRO A 151 7.92 6.33 5.89
CA PRO A 151 8.71 5.52 4.98
C PRO A 151 8.95 4.12 5.56
N GLN A 152 8.81 3.11 4.72
CA GLN A 152 8.97 1.70 5.08
C GLN A 152 10.33 1.19 4.62
N ASP A 153 11.05 0.52 5.52
CA ASP A 153 12.25 -0.23 5.14
C ASP A 153 11.82 -1.45 4.32
N ASN A 154 12.18 -1.47 3.05
CA ASN A 154 11.85 -2.55 2.11
C ASN A 154 13.09 -3.31 1.64
N SER A 155 14.22 -3.16 2.34
CA SER A 155 15.42 -3.93 2.06
C SER A 155 15.14 -5.43 2.05
N TRP A 156 15.73 -6.11 1.06
CA TRP A 156 15.42 -7.51 0.76
C TRP A 156 15.82 -8.45 1.90
N LYS A 157 14.96 -9.42 2.19
CA LYS A 157 15.15 -10.49 3.17
C LYS A 157 14.64 -11.82 2.64
N GLU A 158 15.32 -12.90 2.98
CA GLU A 158 14.91 -14.25 2.59
C GLU A 158 13.80 -14.81 3.46
N SER A 159 13.85 -14.54 4.78
CA SER A 159 12.84 -15.00 5.74
C SER A 159 11.81 -13.92 6.01
N TRP A 160 10.53 -14.31 5.97
CA TRP A 160 9.43 -13.41 6.30
C TRP A 160 9.45 -12.99 7.77
N ALA A 161 9.83 -13.90 8.67
CA ALA A 161 9.97 -13.57 10.10
C ALA A 161 11.05 -12.50 10.33
N ASP A 162 12.21 -12.65 9.69
CA ASP A 162 13.31 -11.68 9.79
C ASP A 162 12.88 -10.31 9.23
N PHE A 163 12.25 -10.30 8.05
CA PHE A 163 11.69 -9.10 7.46
C PHE A 163 10.67 -8.42 8.40
N TYR A 164 9.68 -9.16 8.88
CA TYR A 164 8.63 -8.59 9.70
C TYR A 164 9.15 -8.05 11.04
N ALA A 165 10.05 -8.77 11.71
CA ALA A 165 10.65 -8.31 12.95
C ALA A 165 11.46 -7.02 12.76
N ASN A 166 12.35 -6.99 11.77
CA ASN A 166 13.32 -5.90 11.62
C ASN A 166 12.80 -4.74 10.77
N ASN A 167 12.29 -5.03 9.58
CA ASN A 167 11.88 -4.06 8.59
C ASN A 167 10.47 -3.50 8.85
N ARG A 168 9.65 -4.18 9.66
CA ARG A 168 8.34 -3.67 10.11
C ARG A 168 8.39 -3.24 11.57
N LEU A 169 8.39 -4.16 12.53
CA LEU A 169 8.18 -3.82 13.95
C LEU A 169 9.27 -2.91 14.55
N ARG A 170 10.56 -3.28 14.40
CA ARG A 170 11.66 -2.46 14.94
C ARG A 170 11.82 -1.15 14.19
N SER A 171 11.63 -1.16 12.87
CA SER A 171 11.68 0.06 12.06
C SER A 171 10.60 1.06 12.47
N ILE A 172 9.35 0.59 12.64
CA ILE A 172 8.26 1.50 13.02
C ILE A 172 8.38 2.01 14.45
N LEU A 173 8.93 1.21 15.37
CA LEU A 173 9.26 1.68 16.72
C LEU A 173 10.26 2.84 16.66
N LYS A 174 11.34 2.72 15.86
CA LYS A 174 12.33 3.80 15.70
C LYS A 174 11.69 5.07 15.17
N ALA A 175 10.83 4.95 14.16
CA ALA A 175 10.10 6.09 13.61
C ALA A 175 9.17 6.72 14.66
N GLY A 176 8.41 5.91 15.39
CA GLY A 176 7.50 6.42 16.41
C GLY A 176 8.21 7.05 17.61
N ILE A 177 9.37 6.53 18.04
CA ILE A 177 10.21 7.18 19.06
C ILE A 177 10.73 8.54 18.58
N LYS A 178 11.15 8.63 17.30
CA LYS A 178 11.59 9.89 16.70
C LYS A 178 10.47 10.94 16.72
N SER A 179 9.23 10.52 16.46
CA SER A 179 8.07 11.44 16.42
C SER A 179 7.50 11.78 17.80
N ASN A 180 7.47 10.82 18.74
CA ASN A 180 6.68 10.93 19.97
C ASN A 180 7.52 10.86 21.26
N GLY A 181 8.83 10.63 21.16
CA GLY A 181 9.71 10.41 22.30
C GLY A 181 9.82 8.93 22.70
N SER A 182 10.78 8.64 23.56
CA SER A 182 11.06 7.27 24.03
C SER A 182 10.00 6.78 25.02
N ASP A 183 9.73 5.48 24.95
CA ASP A 183 8.80 4.81 25.86
C ASP A 183 9.34 3.41 26.17
N ALA A 184 9.80 3.21 27.40
CA ALA A 184 10.51 1.99 27.79
C ALA A 184 9.59 0.75 27.77
N GLU A 185 8.34 0.89 28.23
CA GLU A 185 7.37 -0.21 28.23
C GLU A 185 7.02 -0.64 26.81
N LEU A 186 6.76 0.34 25.92
CA LEU A 186 6.47 0.06 24.52
C LEU A 186 7.67 -0.58 23.80
N SER A 187 8.87 -0.06 24.04
CA SER A 187 10.10 -0.56 23.41
C SER A 187 10.39 -1.99 23.83
N ASP A 188 10.26 -2.31 25.11
CA ASP A 188 10.41 -3.68 25.63
C ASP A 188 9.36 -4.63 25.04
N ALA A 189 8.10 -4.19 24.96
CA ALA A 189 7.04 -5.00 24.36
C ALA A 189 7.27 -5.28 22.87
N VAL A 190 7.72 -4.28 22.11
CA VAL A 190 8.06 -4.46 20.68
C VAL A 190 9.25 -5.40 20.54
N GLU A 191 10.30 -5.25 21.35
CA GLU A 191 11.47 -6.13 21.26
C GLU A 191 11.16 -7.58 21.66
N LYS A 192 10.35 -7.80 22.70
CA LYS A 192 9.85 -9.14 23.05
C LYS A 192 8.99 -9.73 21.92
N THR A 193 8.10 -8.94 21.34
CA THR A 193 7.27 -9.39 20.22
C THR A 193 8.14 -9.75 19.02
N ALA A 194 9.06 -8.89 18.61
CA ALA A 194 9.96 -9.12 17.49
C ALA A 194 10.96 -10.26 17.73
N GLY A 195 11.40 -10.46 18.97
CA GLY A 195 12.41 -11.46 19.34
C GLY A 195 11.87 -12.84 19.71
N GLN A 196 10.61 -12.95 20.16
CA GLN A 196 10.04 -14.20 20.67
C GLN A 196 8.77 -14.59 19.90
N VAL A 197 7.80 -13.68 19.80
CA VAL A 197 6.50 -13.96 19.17
C VAL A 197 6.64 -14.14 17.66
N VAL A 198 7.34 -13.24 16.98
CA VAL A 198 7.54 -13.29 15.52
C VAL A 198 8.21 -14.60 15.09
N PRO A 199 9.36 -15.04 15.61
CA PRO A 199 9.95 -16.31 15.21
C PRO A 199 9.05 -17.51 15.56
N ARG A 200 8.27 -17.45 16.64
CA ARG A 200 7.33 -18.52 16.99
C ARG A 200 6.15 -18.63 16.02
N LEU A 201 5.58 -17.51 15.57
CA LEU A 201 4.38 -17.50 14.71
C LEU A 201 4.71 -17.51 13.22
N LEU A 202 5.79 -16.86 12.82
CA LEU A 202 6.14 -16.58 11.42
C LEU A 202 7.43 -17.26 10.97
N GLY A 203 8.17 -17.88 11.90
CA GLY A 203 9.43 -18.57 11.57
C GLY A 203 9.19 -19.76 10.67
N ASP A 204 10.19 -20.06 9.83
CA ASP A 204 10.09 -21.07 8.76
C ASP A 204 9.81 -22.50 9.29
N ASP A 205 10.11 -22.77 10.56
CA ASP A 205 9.77 -24.04 11.22
C ASP A 205 8.27 -24.19 11.50
N CYS A 206 7.57 -23.07 11.72
CA CYS A 206 6.15 -23.02 12.05
C CYS A 206 5.30 -22.70 10.80
N LEU A 207 5.62 -21.61 10.11
CA LEU A 207 4.88 -21.10 8.96
C LEU A 207 5.61 -21.48 7.67
N LYS A 208 5.15 -22.56 7.04
CA LYS A 208 5.83 -23.15 5.86
C LYS A 208 5.17 -22.75 4.54
N GLY A 209 6.00 -22.66 3.51
CA GLY A 209 5.53 -22.50 2.13
C GLY A 209 5.00 -21.11 1.81
N ILE A 210 5.40 -20.09 2.59
CA ILE A 210 5.07 -18.70 2.26
C ILE A 210 5.87 -18.29 1.04
N ILE A 211 5.15 -17.81 0.02
CA ILE A 211 5.73 -17.26 -1.19
C ILE A 211 5.40 -15.76 -1.17
N PRO A 212 6.38 -14.88 -1.42
CA PRO A 212 6.09 -13.45 -1.52
C PRO A 212 5.11 -13.19 -2.66
N VAL A 213 4.05 -12.47 -2.34
CA VAL A 213 3.05 -11.96 -3.28
C VAL A 213 2.99 -10.44 -3.13
N VAL A 214 2.47 -9.75 -4.15
CA VAL A 214 2.24 -8.31 -4.04
C VAL A 214 1.14 -8.06 -3.01
N ILE A 215 1.43 -7.22 -2.04
CA ILE A 215 0.49 -6.76 -1.01
C ILE A 215 0.19 -5.28 -1.31
N HIS A 216 -1.06 -4.85 -1.17
CA HIS A 216 -1.43 -3.43 -1.27
C HIS A 216 -0.80 -2.64 -0.11
N GLY A 217 -0.84 -3.20 1.10
CA GLY A 217 -0.11 -2.75 2.28
C GLY A 217 -0.81 -1.67 3.11
N ASP A 218 -1.82 -1.02 2.54
CA ASP A 218 -2.67 -0.02 3.22
C ASP A 218 -4.16 -0.19 2.84
N LEU A 219 -4.68 -1.41 2.65
CA LEU A 219 -6.05 -1.60 2.15
C LEU A 219 -7.10 -1.52 3.27
N TRP A 220 -7.55 -0.31 3.61
CA TRP A 220 -8.68 -0.07 4.50
C TRP A 220 -9.87 0.54 3.73
N SER A 221 -10.99 0.78 4.40
CA SER A 221 -12.22 1.33 3.80
C SER A 221 -12.04 2.63 3.00
N GLY A 222 -10.99 3.40 3.28
CA GLY A 222 -10.64 4.61 2.53
C GLY A 222 -9.96 4.37 1.18
N ASN A 223 -9.31 3.21 0.99
CA ASN A 223 -8.41 2.92 -0.12
C ASN A 223 -8.98 1.93 -1.15
N HIS A 224 -10.30 1.74 -1.15
CA HIS A 224 -11.01 1.03 -2.21
C HIS A 224 -12.33 1.70 -2.53
N GLY A 225 -12.81 1.48 -3.76
CA GLY A 225 -14.07 2.04 -4.22
C GLY A 225 -14.58 1.35 -5.48
N HIS A 226 -15.70 1.85 -5.99
CA HIS A 226 -16.28 1.39 -7.25
C HIS A 226 -16.24 2.53 -8.26
N GLY A 227 -15.72 2.28 -9.45
CA GLY A 227 -15.58 3.33 -10.45
C GLY A 227 -14.93 2.84 -11.73
N ARG A 228 -14.66 3.77 -12.63
CA ARG A 228 -14.07 3.47 -13.93
C ARG A 228 -12.69 4.10 -14.04
N ILE A 229 -11.72 3.33 -14.50
CA ILE A 229 -10.42 3.87 -14.94
C ILE A 229 -10.65 4.57 -16.28
N ALA A 230 -10.45 5.89 -16.32
CA ALA A 230 -10.84 6.73 -17.45
C ALA A 230 -10.31 6.22 -18.79
N GLY A 231 -11.15 6.26 -19.82
CA GLY A 231 -10.79 5.84 -21.18
C GLY A 231 -10.77 4.32 -21.43
N ARG A 232 -11.07 3.48 -20.44
CA ARG A 232 -11.12 2.01 -20.59
C ARG A 232 -12.36 1.41 -19.91
N GLY A 233 -12.85 0.30 -20.47
CA GLY A 233 -13.85 -0.59 -19.85
C GLY A 233 -15.12 0.08 -19.32
N GLY A 234 -15.81 -0.64 -18.44
CA GLY A 234 -16.86 -0.14 -17.57
C GLY A 234 -16.41 0.00 -16.12
N SER A 235 -17.35 0.20 -15.22
CA SER A 235 -17.08 0.33 -13.79
C SER A 235 -16.67 -0.99 -13.15
N GLU A 236 -15.71 -0.92 -12.23
CA GLU A 236 -15.14 -2.05 -11.51
C GLU A 236 -14.86 -1.68 -10.04
N ASP A 237 -14.70 -2.71 -9.20
CA ASP A 237 -14.07 -2.52 -7.90
C ASP A 237 -12.57 -2.23 -8.10
N VAL A 238 -12.09 -1.17 -7.47
CA VAL A 238 -10.72 -0.66 -7.60
C VAL A 238 -10.12 -0.32 -6.25
N VAL A 239 -8.79 -0.39 -6.18
CA VAL A 239 -7.96 0.05 -5.05
C VAL A 239 -7.03 1.18 -5.47
N TYR A 240 -6.61 1.99 -4.50
CA TYR A 240 -5.75 3.14 -4.71
C TYR A 240 -5.00 3.49 -3.42
N ASP A 241 -3.99 4.34 -3.54
CA ASP A 241 -3.09 4.73 -2.45
C ASP A 241 -2.34 3.55 -1.78
N PRO A 242 -1.66 2.67 -2.55
CA PRO A 242 -0.95 1.52 -1.99
C PRO A 242 0.37 1.89 -1.26
N SER A 243 0.74 1.04 -0.32
CA SER A 243 2.04 1.01 0.37
C SER A 243 2.70 -0.37 0.21
N SER A 244 2.93 -0.76 -1.04
CA SER A 244 3.15 -2.17 -1.40
C SER A 244 4.42 -2.80 -0.84
N VAL A 245 4.34 -4.11 -0.63
CA VAL A 245 5.47 -4.98 -0.29
C VAL A 245 5.26 -6.34 -0.95
N TYR A 246 6.35 -7.03 -1.24
CA TYR A 246 6.36 -8.47 -1.52
C TYR A 246 6.40 -9.20 -0.20
N GLY A 247 5.27 -9.78 0.20
CA GLY A 247 5.03 -10.25 1.56
C GLY A 247 4.15 -11.48 1.65
N HIS A 248 3.87 -11.90 2.89
CA HIS A 248 2.85 -12.89 3.18
C HIS A 248 1.46 -12.28 2.96
N SER A 249 0.57 -12.96 2.23
CA SER A 249 -0.79 -12.49 1.92
C SER A 249 -1.63 -12.11 3.14
N GLU A 250 -1.45 -12.82 4.27
CA GLU A 250 -2.17 -12.50 5.52
C GLU A 250 -1.78 -11.14 6.11
N TYR A 251 -0.66 -10.53 5.68
CA TYR A 251 -0.24 -9.20 6.13
C TYR A 251 -1.27 -8.12 5.82
N GLU A 252 -1.89 -8.15 4.63
CA GLU A 252 -2.94 -7.19 4.25
C GLU A 252 -4.13 -7.23 5.21
N LEU A 253 -4.44 -8.41 5.74
CA LEU A 253 -5.65 -8.62 6.53
C LEU A 253 -5.61 -7.88 7.87
N GLY A 254 -4.40 -7.54 8.34
CA GLY A 254 -4.21 -6.73 9.54
C GLY A 254 -4.90 -5.38 9.43
N ILE A 255 -4.55 -4.57 8.41
CA ILE A 255 -5.16 -3.24 8.25
C ILE A 255 -6.64 -3.31 7.87
N MET A 256 -7.02 -4.29 7.06
CA MET A 256 -8.42 -4.50 6.66
C MET A 256 -9.35 -4.73 7.86
N ARG A 257 -8.84 -5.39 8.92
CA ARG A 257 -9.59 -5.62 10.15
C ARG A 257 -9.52 -4.45 11.14
N MET A 258 -8.43 -3.69 11.17
CA MET A 258 -8.25 -2.55 12.07
C MET A 258 -9.33 -1.47 11.87
N PHE A 259 -9.64 -1.12 10.61
CA PHE A 259 -10.59 -0.05 10.28
C PHE A 259 -11.90 -0.53 9.63
N GLY A 260 -12.03 -1.83 9.37
CA GLY A 260 -13.18 -2.42 8.71
C GLY A 260 -13.35 -1.94 7.26
N GLY A 261 -14.60 -1.98 6.77
CA GLY A 261 -14.93 -1.68 5.36
C GLY A 261 -15.28 -2.90 4.51
N PHE A 262 -15.07 -4.10 5.05
CA PHE A 262 -15.23 -5.36 4.33
C PHE A 262 -16.37 -6.19 4.93
N GLY A 263 -17.45 -6.38 4.17
CA GLY A 263 -18.64 -7.13 4.60
C GLY A 263 -18.46 -8.65 4.60
N GLY A 264 -19.41 -9.37 5.19
CA GLY A 264 -19.34 -10.85 5.29
C GLY A 264 -19.21 -11.57 3.94
N ALA A 265 -19.86 -11.06 2.89
CA ALA A 265 -19.76 -11.63 1.54
C ALA A 265 -18.32 -11.54 0.98
N PHE A 266 -17.62 -10.42 1.22
CA PHE A 266 -16.22 -10.27 0.83
C PHE A 266 -15.35 -11.32 1.52
N TRP A 267 -15.47 -11.47 2.84
CA TRP A 267 -14.66 -12.42 3.60
C TRP A 267 -14.94 -13.87 3.21
N GLN A 268 -16.21 -14.22 3.02
CA GLN A 268 -16.60 -15.55 2.58
C GLN A 268 -15.99 -15.90 1.21
N GLU A 269 -16.06 -14.97 0.26
CA GLU A 269 -15.47 -15.18 -1.07
C GLU A 269 -13.93 -15.22 -0.99
N TYR A 270 -13.29 -14.24 -0.35
CA TYR A 270 -11.83 -14.18 -0.24
C TYR A 270 -11.25 -15.42 0.45
N GLU A 271 -11.80 -15.86 1.58
CA GLU A 271 -11.32 -17.05 2.29
C GLU A 271 -11.58 -18.37 1.52
N SER A 272 -12.54 -18.37 0.59
CA SER A 272 -12.75 -19.51 -0.32
C SER A 272 -11.70 -19.59 -1.44
N LEU A 273 -11.13 -18.44 -1.82
CA LEU A 273 -10.15 -18.31 -2.90
C LEU A 273 -8.69 -18.32 -2.40
N VAL A 274 -8.46 -17.82 -1.18
CA VAL A 274 -7.14 -17.76 -0.53
C VAL A 274 -7.19 -18.56 0.76
N PRO A 275 -6.69 -19.81 0.77
CA PRO A 275 -6.66 -20.63 1.97
C PRO A 275 -5.80 -20.00 3.07
N LYS A 276 -6.28 -20.06 4.31
CA LYS A 276 -5.52 -19.69 5.51
C LYS A 276 -4.23 -20.50 5.60
N ALA A 277 -3.10 -19.86 5.91
CA ALA A 277 -1.84 -20.55 6.04
C ALA A 277 -1.86 -21.50 7.24
N GLU A 278 -1.16 -22.63 7.12
CA GLU A 278 -1.01 -23.57 8.23
C GLU A 278 0.09 -23.08 9.20
N PRO A 279 -0.08 -23.27 10.52
CA PRO A 279 -1.24 -23.88 11.17
C PRO A 279 -2.45 -22.92 11.23
N LYS A 280 -3.62 -23.39 10.78
CA LYS A 280 -4.86 -22.59 10.78
C LYS A 280 -5.30 -22.13 12.17
N ALA A 281 -4.97 -22.89 13.21
CA ALA A 281 -5.27 -22.55 14.59
C ALA A 281 -4.60 -21.25 15.07
N GLU A 282 -3.53 -20.82 14.40
CA GLU A 282 -2.76 -19.61 14.73
C GLU A 282 -3.05 -18.46 13.75
N TYR A 283 -3.95 -18.65 12.78
CA TYR A 283 -4.30 -17.65 11.78
C TYR A 283 -4.72 -16.31 12.40
N GLU A 284 -5.64 -16.35 13.36
CA GLU A 284 -6.15 -15.16 14.04
C GLU A 284 -5.05 -14.43 14.84
N ASP A 285 -4.06 -15.16 15.37
CA ASP A 285 -2.92 -14.57 16.07
C ASP A 285 -1.93 -13.93 15.09
N ARG A 286 -1.72 -14.52 13.90
CA ARG A 286 -0.91 -13.91 12.84
C ARG A 286 -1.55 -12.64 12.30
N VAL A 287 -2.86 -12.65 12.06
CA VAL A 287 -3.57 -11.44 11.60
C VAL A 287 -3.52 -10.34 12.67
N ALA A 288 -3.68 -10.66 13.95
CA ALA A 288 -3.47 -9.69 15.03
C ALA A 288 -2.03 -9.17 15.08
N LEU A 289 -1.04 -10.04 14.87
CA LEU A 289 0.36 -9.64 14.77
C LEU A 289 0.61 -8.71 13.58
N TYR A 290 -0.09 -8.87 12.45
CA TYR A 290 -0.02 -7.94 11.31
C TYR A 290 -0.75 -6.63 11.59
N GLU A 291 -1.89 -6.67 12.26
CA GLU A 291 -2.61 -5.48 12.73
C GLU A 291 -1.74 -4.61 13.65
N LEU A 292 -0.90 -5.22 14.50
CA LEU A 292 0.03 -4.52 15.38
C LEU A 292 0.89 -3.50 14.64
N TYR A 293 1.41 -3.84 13.45
CA TYR A 293 2.22 -2.91 12.67
C TYR A 293 1.45 -1.62 12.36
N HIS A 294 0.17 -1.73 12.02
CA HIS A 294 -0.66 -0.58 11.68
C HIS A 294 -1.02 0.26 12.92
N HIS A 295 -1.23 -0.34 14.09
CA HIS A 295 -1.35 0.43 15.35
C HIS A 295 -0.07 1.20 15.68
N LEU A 296 1.11 0.57 15.53
CA LEU A 296 2.39 1.24 15.73
C LEU A 296 2.61 2.35 14.69
N ASN A 297 2.19 2.13 13.44
CA ASN A 297 2.28 3.15 12.39
C ASN A 297 1.40 4.36 12.68
N HIS A 298 0.16 4.13 13.12
CA HIS A 298 -0.75 5.20 13.51
C HIS A 298 -0.25 5.94 14.75
N TRP A 299 0.35 5.25 15.72
CA TRP A 299 1.03 5.91 16.82
C TRP A 299 2.23 6.75 16.33
N ALA A 300 3.04 6.25 15.40
CA ALA A 300 4.17 6.99 14.87
C ALA A 300 3.77 8.29 14.14
N MET A 301 2.62 8.30 13.46
CA MET A 301 2.11 9.48 12.74
C MET A 301 1.27 10.42 13.61
N PHE A 302 0.42 9.89 14.49
CA PHE A 302 -0.64 10.65 15.16
C PHE A 302 -0.53 10.65 16.69
N GLY A 303 0.37 9.84 17.26
CA GLY A 303 0.52 9.67 18.71
C GLY A 303 -0.74 9.08 19.38
N GLY A 304 -0.94 9.42 20.65
CA GLY A 304 -2.20 9.20 21.35
C GLY A 304 -2.64 7.73 21.52
N GLY A 305 -3.96 7.49 21.38
CA GLY A 305 -4.65 6.24 21.77
C GLY A 305 -4.24 4.98 20.99
N TYR A 306 -3.56 5.11 19.86
CA TYR A 306 -3.08 3.97 19.06
C TYR A 306 -2.00 3.15 19.79
N LYS A 307 -1.25 3.78 20.71
CA LYS A 307 -0.32 3.06 21.59
C LYS A 307 -1.03 1.97 22.38
N SER A 308 -2.21 2.26 22.93
CA SER A 308 -2.96 1.30 23.76
C SER A 308 -3.40 0.07 22.97
N GLY A 309 -3.81 0.26 21.70
CA GLY A 309 -4.13 -0.84 20.79
C GLY A 309 -2.93 -1.76 20.54
N ALA A 310 -1.78 -1.17 20.19
CA ALA A 310 -0.53 -1.91 20.01
C ALA A 310 -0.13 -2.69 21.27
N MET A 311 -0.19 -2.05 22.45
CA MET A 311 0.15 -2.68 23.72
C MET A 311 -0.77 -3.86 24.07
N ASN A 312 -2.06 -3.76 23.78
CA ASN A 312 -3.01 -4.83 24.04
C ASN A 312 -2.72 -6.07 23.17
N ILE A 313 -2.45 -5.86 21.88
CA ILE A 313 -2.07 -6.95 20.96
C ILE A 313 -0.78 -7.61 21.42
N MET A 314 0.27 -6.82 21.69
CA MET A 314 1.56 -7.36 22.15
C MET A 314 1.43 -8.12 23.46
N LYS A 315 0.74 -7.58 24.47
CA LYS A 315 0.54 -8.26 25.76
C LYS A 315 -0.16 -9.61 25.60
N LYS A 316 -1.19 -9.69 24.76
CA LYS A 316 -1.90 -10.94 24.46
C LYS A 316 -0.99 -11.96 23.79
N LEU A 317 -0.25 -11.55 22.75
CA LEU A 317 0.60 -12.46 21.99
C LEU A 317 1.83 -12.91 22.79
N ILE A 318 2.47 -12.00 23.53
CA ILE A 318 3.57 -12.32 24.45
C ILE A 318 3.10 -13.31 25.51
N SER A 319 1.91 -13.11 26.11
CA SER A 319 1.39 -14.07 27.10
C SER A 319 1.16 -15.47 26.53
N LYS A 320 0.95 -15.61 25.22
CA LYS A 320 0.65 -16.89 24.56
C LYS A 320 1.90 -17.56 23.99
N TYR A 321 2.89 -16.78 23.56
CA TYR A 321 4.04 -17.26 22.77
C TYR A 321 5.42 -16.81 23.27
N GLY A 322 5.48 -15.87 24.22
CA GLY A 322 6.72 -15.34 24.80
C GLY A 322 7.25 -16.13 25.98
#